data_AF-A0AAV9AT01-F1
#
_entry.id   AF-A0AAV9AT01-F1
#
_cell.length_a   1.000
_cell.length_b   1.000
_cell.length_c   1.000
_cell.angle_alpha   90.00
_cell.angle_beta   90.00
_cell.angle_gamma   90.00
#
_symmetry.space_group_name_H-M   'P 1'
#
loop_
_entity.id
_entity.type
_entity.pdbx_description
1 polymer ?
#
loop_
_entity_poly.entity_id
_entity_poly.type
_entity_poly.pdbx_seq_one_letter_code
_entity_poly.pdbx_strand_id
1 'polypeptide(L)'
;MRNKIRDLKFLSQQKKKMRDFSYAERSSIGPGNWGNIHGDWVMCRDGKVQFPIDIRRESVQIQSTLGGLNLNYLASNATIENKVHTVKERTVSADQVELLKEVVNHDFKSNARPVQPLNGRQINARS
;
A
#
# COMPACT_ATOMS: atom_id res chain seq x y z
N MET A 1 22.58 7.85 -31.69
CA MET A 1 21.34 7.04 -31.77
C MET A 1 21.34 5.85 -30.79
N ARG A 2 21.46 6.06 -29.47
CA ARG A 2 21.50 4.97 -28.44
C ARG A 2 20.40 5.05 -27.36
N ASN A 3 19.34 5.84 -27.57
CA ASN A 3 18.33 6.07 -26.52
C ASN A 3 16.95 5.50 -26.84
N LYS A 4 16.50 5.52 -28.10
CA LYS A 4 15.12 5.09 -28.45
C LYS A 4 14.79 3.63 -28.11
N ILE A 5 15.75 2.70 -28.24
CA ILE A 5 15.56 1.28 -27.92
C ILE A 5 15.52 1.04 -26.40
N ARG A 6 16.30 1.80 -25.61
CA ARG A 6 16.27 1.73 -24.13
C ARG A 6 14.96 2.28 -23.59
N ASP A 7 14.48 3.38 -24.15
CA ASP A 7 13.20 3.99 -23.78
C ASP A 7 12.02 3.08 -24.15
N LEU A 8 12.05 2.45 -25.33
CA LEU A 8 11.03 1.47 -25.72
C LEU A 8 11.03 0.21 -24.84
N LYS A 9 12.21 -0.27 -24.42
CA LYS A 9 12.32 -1.38 -23.45
C LYS A 9 11.78 -0.96 -22.08
N PHE A 10 12.11 0.24 -21.61
CA PHE A 10 11.58 0.78 -20.36
C PHE A 10 10.06 0.91 -20.39
N LEU A 11 9.51 1.53 -21.45
CA LEU A 11 8.07 1.68 -21.65
C LEU A 11 7.36 0.33 -21.80
N SER A 12 7.95 -0.63 -22.52
CA SER A 12 7.43 -2.00 -22.62
C SER A 12 7.39 -2.70 -21.26
N GLN A 13 8.43 -2.52 -20.44
CA GLN A 13 8.52 -3.13 -19.11
C GLN A 13 7.53 -2.49 -18.12
N GLN A 14 7.34 -1.16 -18.17
CA GLN A 14 6.31 -0.47 -17.40
C GLN A 14 4.90 -0.89 -17.85
N LYS A 15 4.66 -0.97 -19.16
CA LYS A 15 3.38 -1.42 -19.75
C LYS A 15 3.10 -2.90 -19.44
N LYS A 16 4.14 -3.74 -19.32
CA LYS A 16 4.00 -5.13 -18.86
C LYS A 16 3.61 -5.20 -17.39
N LYS A 17 4.24 -4.39 -16.53
CA LYS A 17 3.92 -4.29 -15.09
C LYS A 17 2.55 -3.69 -14.82
N MET A 18 2.06 -2.80 -15.69
CA MET A 18 0.71 -2.21 -15.65
C MET A 18 -0.42 -3.21 -15.92
N ARG A 19 -0.11 -4.45 -16.34
CA ARG A 19 -1.11 -5.46 -16.71
C ARG A 19 -1.42 -6.48 -15.62
N ASP A 20 -0.67 -6.50 -14.51
CA ASP A 20 -0.88 -7.51 -13.47
C ASP A 20 -2.11 -7.17 -12.61
N PHE A 21 -2.38 -5.88 -12.35
CA PHE A 21 -3.60 -5.42 -11.67
C PHE A 21 -3.89 -3.93 -11.91
N SER A 22 -5.10 -3.49 -11.57
CA SER A 22 -5.57 -2.11 -11.65
C SER A 22 -6.38 -1.72 -10.42
N TYR A 23 -6.51 -0.42 -10.16
CA TYR A 23 -7.41 0.15 -9.15
C TYR A 23 -8.78 0.58 -9.71
N ALA A 24 -9.00 0.44 -11.01
CA ALA A 24 -10.29 0.77 -11.61
C ALA A 24 -11.35 -0.27 -11.16
N GLU A 25 -12.33 0.16 -10.38
CA GLU A 25 -13.36 -0.69 -9.73
C GLU A 25 -14.06 -1.67 -10.69
N ARG A 26 -14.36 -1.23 -11.91
CA ARG A 26 -15.09 -2.02 -12.92
C ARG A 26 -14.19 -2.83 -13.88
N SER A 27 -12.89 -2.87 -13.63
CA SER A 27 -11.95 -3.59 -14.49
C SER A 27 -11.95 -5.09 -14.17
N SER A 28 -11.74 -5.93 -15.19
CA SER A 28 -11.49 -7.36 -15.00
C SER A 28 -10.20 -7.65 -14.22
N ILE A 29 -9.31 -6.67 -14.09
CA ILE A 29 -8.12 -6.72 -13.24
C ILE A 29 -8.21 -5.73 -12.07
N GLY A 30 -9.43 -5.26 -11.76
CA GLY A 30 -9.73 -4.32 -10.69
C GLY A 30 -9.80 -4.97 -9.30
N PRO A 31 -9.93 -4.17 -8.23
CA PRO A 31 -9.89 -4.65 -6.84
C PRO A 31 -10.90 -5.77 -6.54
N GLY A 32 -12.12 -5.67 -7.09
CA GLY A 32 -13.14 -6.70 -6.94
C GLY A 32 -12.80 -8.06 -7.55
N ASN A 33 -11.75 -8.15 -8.38
CA ASN A 33 -11.34 -9.40 -9.03
C ASN A 33 -9.90 -9.83 -8.72
N TRP A 34 -9.13 -9.10 -7.91
CA TRP A 34 -7.71 -9.40 -7.67
C TRP A 34 -7.44 -10.84 -7.23
N GLY A 35 -8.29 -11.40 -6.36
CA GLY A 35 -8.11 -12.78 -5.90
C GLY A 35 -8.35 -13.87 -6.94
N ASN A 36 -8.85 -13.51 -8.13
CA ASN A 36 -9.05 -14.43 -9.25
C ASN A 36 -8.01 -14.23 -10.36
N ILE A 37 -7.12 -13.23 -10.27
CA ILE A 37 -6.10 -12.95 -11.29
C ILE A 37 -4.95 -13.98 -11.20
N HIS A 38 -4.50 -14.26 -9.98
CA HIS A 38 -3.40 -15.20 -9.70
C HIS A 38 -3.75 -16.12 -8.52
N GLY A 39 -3.30 -17.38 -8.58
CA GLY A 39 -3.55 -18.36 -7.52
C GLY A 39 -3.01 -17.92 -6.15
N ASP A 40 -1.85 -17.26 -6.13
CA ASP A 40 -1.21 -16.78 -4.89
C ASP A 40 -1.93 -15.55 -4.28
N TRP A 41 -2.93 -14.98 -4.97
CA TRP A 41 -3.67 -13.80 -4.52
C TRP A 41 -5.03 -14.14 -3.93
N VAL A 42 -5.34 -15.42 -3.73
CA VAL A 42 -6.63 -15.90 -3.20
C VAL A 42 -7.08 -15.17 -1.92
N MET A 43 -6.13 -14.72 -1.09
CA MET A 43 -6.40 -13.96 0.12
C MET A 43 -7.11 -12.62 -0.13
N CYS A 44 -6.95 -12.00 -1.31
CA CYS A 44 -7.72 -10.81 -1.70
C CYS A 44 -9.23 -11.08 -1.78
N ARG A 45 -9.64 -12.33 -2.04
CA ARG A 45 -11.05 -12.75 -2.14
C ARG A 45 -11.53 -13.42 -0.85
N ASP A 46 -10.73 -14.33 -0.30
CA ASP A 46 -11.18 -15.24 0.76
C ASP A 46 -10.74 -14.81 2.17
N GLY A 47 -9.78 -13.88 2.26
CA GLY A 47 -9.27 -13.38 3.53
C GLY A 47 -10.36 -12.70 4.38
N LYS A 48 -10.37 -12.98 5.69
CA LYS A 48 -11.38 -12.43 6.62
C LYS A 48 -10.93 -11.19 7.38
N VAL A 49 -9.63 -10.87 7.32
CA VAL A 49 -9.01 -9.74 8.00
C VAL A 49 -8.28 -8.88 6.96
N GLN A 50 -9.03 -8.44 5.95
CA GLN A 50 -8.53 -7.59 4.88
C GLN A 50 -8.56 -6.13 5.30
N PHE A 51 -7.67 -5.33 4.72
CA PHE A 51 -7.67 -3.89 4.88
C PHE A 51 -7.96 -3.24 3.54
N PRO A 52 -8.42 -2.00 3.52
CA PRO A 52 -8.78 -1.15 4.64
C PRO A 52 -10.13 -1.53 5.25
N ILE A 53 -10.31 -1.16 6.51
CA ILE A 53 -11.56 -1.30 7.24
C ILE A 53 -12.20 0.06 7.47
N ASP A 54 -13.52 0.06 7.67
CA ASP A 54 -14.23 1.27 8.08
C ASP A 54 -14.07 1.48 9.58
N ILE A 55 -13.44 2.59 9.99
CA ILE A 55 -13.25 2.95 11.40
C ILE A 55 -14.35 3.95 11.74
N ARG A 56 -15.41 3.45 12.37
CA ARG A 56 -16.56 4.25 12.79
C ARG A 56 -16.45 4.60 14.26
N ARG A 57 -16.85 5.82 14.63
CA ARG A 57 -16.76 6.28 16.03
C ARG A 57 -17.55 5.35 16.96
N GLU A 58 -18.65 4.81 16.48
CA GLU A 58 -19.58 3.96 17.20
C GLU A 58 -19.02 2.55 17.46
N SER A 59 -18.04 2.10 16.69
CA SER A 59 -17.46 0.75 16.77
C SER A 59 -16.07 0.71 17.41
N VAL A 60 -15.55 1.84 17.89
CA VAL A 60 -14.21 1.94 18.50
C VAL A 60 -14.29 1.71 20.00
N GLN A 61 -13.40 0.87 20.51
CA GLN A 61 -13.14 0.73 21.96
C GLN A 61 -11.93 1.59 22.34
N ILE A 62 -12.11 2.48 23.32
CA ILE A 62 -11.02 3.32 23.82
C ILE A 62 -10.19 2.49 24.79
N GLN A 63 -8.93 2.25 24.44
CA GLN A 63 -7.99 1.52 25.28
C GLN A 63 -6.97 2.49 25.88
N SER A 64 -7.26 3.00 27.08
CA SER A 64 -6.40 3.96 27.79
C SER A 64 -5.03 3.37 28.19
N THR A 65 -4.90 2.05 28.22
CA THR A 65 -3.64 1.36 28.52
C THR A 65 -2.62 1.42 27.38
N LEU A 66 -3.02 1.79 26.15
CA LEU A 66 -2.10 1.88 25.00
C LEU A 66 -1.15 3.08 25.07
N GLY A 67 -1.40 4.03 25.98
CA GLY A 67 -0.60 5.25 26.10
C GLY A 67 -0.75 6.19 24.90
N GLY A 68 0.04 7.26 24.89
CA GLY A 68 0.13 8.18 23.75
C GLY A 68 1.10 7.68 22.69
N LEU A 69 0.87 8.06 21.43
CA LEU A 69 1.82 7.78 20.35
C LEU A 69 3.10 8.61 20.53
N ASN A 70 4.23 7.94 20.74
CA ASN A 70 5.54 8.58 20.80
C ASN A 70 6.20 8.58 19.41
N LEU A 71 6.43 9.76 18.83
CA LEU A 71 7.00 9.94 17.50
C LEU A 71 8.42 10.51 17.60
N ASN A 72 9.42 9.63 17.50
CA ASN A 72 10.84 10.01 17.50
C ASN A 72 11.43 9.88 16.09
N TYR A 73 10.83 10.54 15.10
CA TYR A 73 11.34 10.53 13.73
C TYR A 73 12.63 11.37 13.62
N LEU A 74 13.64 10.81 12.96
CA LEU A 74 14.88 11.51 12.64
C LEU A 74 14.92 11.82 11.14
N ALA A 75 15.44 12.99 10.78
CA ALA A 75 15.64 13.32 9.38
C ALA A 75 16.64 12.35 8.74
N SER A 76 16.33 11.90 7.53
CA SER A 76 17.19 11.03 6.74
C SER A 76 17.16 11.49 5.29
N ASN A 77 18.21 11.14 4.54
CA ASN A 77 18.20 11.32 3.09
C ASN A 77 17.08 10.49 2.48
N ALA A 78 16.38 11.08 1.51
CA ALA A 78 15.21 10.53 0.84
C ALA A 78 15.52 10.26 -0.64
N THR A 79 15.10 9.12 -1.17
CA THR A 79 14.98 8.93 -2.62
C THR A 79 13.54 8.60 -2.97
N ILE A 80 12.93 9.46 -3.79
CA ILE A 80 11.57 9.27 -4.28
C ILE A 80 11.60 8.36 -5.50
N GLU A 81 10.79 7.30 -5.46
CA GLU A 81 10.58 6.40 -6.57
C GLU A 81 9.12 6.41 -7.02
N ASN A 82 8.91 6.77 -8.28
CA ASN A 82 7.61 6.63 -8.93
C ASN A 82 7.47 5.23 -9.55
N LYS A 83 6.48 4.46 -9.07
CA LYS A 83 6.06 3.17 -9.64
C LYS A 83 4.67 3.32 -10.25
N VAL A 84 4.32 2.40 -11.16
CA VAL A 84 3.03 2.36 -11.88
C VAL A 84 1.81 2.56 -10.97
N HIS A 85 1.84 1.98 -9.76
CA HIS A 85 0.71 1.95 -8.83
C HIS A 85 0.96 2.70 -7.52
N THR A 86 2.15 3.29 -7.32
CA THR A 86 2.53 3.94 -6.06
C THR A 86 3.73 4.86 -6.24
N VAL A 87 3.80 5.97 -5.51
CA VAL A 87 5.03 6.74 -5.31
C VAL A 87 5.50 6.45 -3.89
N LYS A 88 6.77 6.08 -3.73
CA LYS A 88 7.32 5.71 -2.43
C LYS A 88 8.72 6.27 -2.21
N GLU A 89 9.04 6.52 -0.94
CA GLU A 89 10.40 6.80 -0.50
C GLU A 89 11.13 5.48 -0.19
N ARG A 90 12.42 5.38 -0.55
CA ARG A 90 13.19 4.13 -0.42
C ARG A 90 14.15 4.07 0.75
N THR A 91 14.43 5.19 1.38
CA THR A 91 15.52 5.32 2.35
C THR A 91 14.93 5.62 3.71
N VAL A 92 15.54 5.03 4.72
CA VAL A 92 15.19 5.18 6.14
C VAL A 92 16.50 5.08 6.91
N SER A 93 16.66 5.86 7.98
CA SER A 93 17.87 5.75 8.82
C SER A 93 17.92 4.39 9.50
N ALA A 94 19.12 3.86 9.73
CA ALA A 94 19.30 2.59 10.42
C ALA A 94 18.62 2.61 11.80
N ASP A 95 18.79 3.71 12.55
CA ASP A 95 18.19 3.95 13.86
C ASP A 95 16.66 3.89 13.80
N GLN A 96 16.04 4.45 12.75
CA GLN A 96 14.59 4.40 12.59
C GLN A 96 14.10 2.99 12.21
N VAL A 97 14.90 2.19 11.50
CA VAL A 97 14.57 0.77 11.26
C VAL A 97 14.63 -0.03 12.56
N GLU A 98 15.61 0.23 13.43
CA GLU A 98 15.75 -0.45 14.72
C GLU A 98 14.54 -0.17 15.61
N LEU A 99 14.14 1.10 15.76
CA LEU A 99 12.93 1.49 16.48
C LEU A 99 11.66 0.82 15.93
N LEU A 100 11.53 0.73 14.60
CA LEU A 100 10.36 0.12 13.97
C LEU A 100 10.32 -1.40 14.13
N LYS A 101 11.47 -2.09 14.21
CA LYS A 101 11.51 -3.55 14.39
C LYS A 101 10.92 -3.99 15.73
N GLU A 102 11.07 -3.19 16.79
CA GLU A 102 10.53 -3.51 18.11
C GLU A 102 8.99 -3.50 18.14
N VAL A 103 8.37 -2.68 17.28
CA VAL A 103 6.91 -2.44 17.31
C VAL A 103 6.15 -3.13 16.18
N VAL A 104 6.82 -3.63 15.15
CA VAL A 104 6.17 -4.30 14.02
C VAL A 104 5.79 -5.73 14.38
N ASN A 105 4.49 -5.96 14.60
CA ASN A 105 3.93 -7.29 14.73
C ASN A 105 3.88 -7.98 13.34
N HIS A 106 4.53 -9.13 13.22
CA HIS A 106 4.63 -9.94 12.00
C HIS A 106 3.44 -10.89 11.78
N ASP A 107 2.43 -10.89 12.65
CA ASP A 107 1.31 -11.85 12.58
C ASP A 107 0.36 -11.62 11.39
N PHE A 108 0.43 -10.46 10.74
CA PHE A 108 -0.50 -10.05 9.67
C PHE A 108 0.05 -10.24 8.24
N LYS A 109 0.69 -11.39 7.96
CA LYS A 109 1.37 -11.67 6.67
C LYS A 109 0.43 -11.85 5.47
N SER A 110 -0.86 -12.06 5.70
CA SER A 110 -1.84 -12.47 4.66
C SER A 110 -2.92 -11.43 4.39
N ASN A 111 -2.57 -10.16 4.51
CA ASN A 111 -3.49 -9.03 4.35
C ASN A 111 -3.38 -8.44 2.94
N ALA A 112 -4.42 -8.57 2.13
CA ALA A 112 -4.52 -7.83 0.87
C ALA A 112 -5.26 -6.51 1.10
N ARG A 113 -4.91 -5.50 0.27
CA ARG A 113 -5.18 -4.08 0.52
C ARG A 113 -6.02 -3.43 -0.60
N PRO A 114 -7.32 -3.77 -0.78
CA PRO A 114 -8.23 -3.06 -1.70
C PRO A 114 -8.39 -1.55 -1.39
N VAL A 115 -9.16 -0.85 -2.22
CA VAL A 115 -9.48 0.58 -1.99
C VAL A 115 -10.45 0.72 -0.82
N GLN A 116 -10.23 1.71 0.06
CA GLN A 116 -11.19 2.02 1.12
C GLN A 116 -12.41 2.68 0.50
N PRO A 117 -13.63 2.14 0.68
CA PRO A 117 -14.82 2.86 0.29
C PRO A 117 -14.87 4.17 1.07
N LEU A 118 -15.13 5.27 0.37
CA LEU A 118 -15.11 6.58 1.02
C LEU A 118 -16.25 6.75 2.01
N ASN A 119 -17.39 6.04 1.87
CA ASN A 119 -18.55 6.13 2.76
C ASN A 119 -18.96 7.59 3.09
N GLY A 120 -18.83 8.50 2.13
CA GLY A 120 -19.12 9.93 2.30
C GLY A 120 -18.00 10.76 2.96
N ARG A 121 -16.87 10.15 3.36
CA ARG A 121 -15.70 10.86 3.87
C ARG A 121 -15.03 11.68 2.77
N GLN A 122 -14.89 12.98 2.98
CA GLN A 122 -14.02 13.82 2.16
C GLN A 122 -12.56 13.63 2.58
N ILE A 123 -11.70 13.27 1.63
CA ILE A 123 -10.26 13.16 1.84
C ILE A 123 -9.58 14.25 1.02
N ASN A 124 -8.93 15.17 1.71
CA ASN A 124 -8.14 16.23 1.07
C ASN A 124 -6.67 15.93 1.33
N ALA A 125 -5.93 15.57 0.29
CA ALA A 125 -4.47 15.66 0.34
C ALA A 125 -4.12 17.15 0.24
N ARG A 126 -3.48 17.71 1.26
CA ARG A 126 -2.88 19.04 1.13
C ARG A 126 -1.66 18.89 0.24
N SER A 127 -1.72 19.52 -0.93
CA SER A 127 -0.60 19.73 -1.84
C SER A 127 0.33 20.82 -1.33
#